data_AF-A0A955G8Q4-F1
#
_entry.id   AF-A0A955G8Q4-F1
#
_cell.length_a   1.000
_cell.length_b   1.000
_cell.length_c   1.000
_cell.angle_alpha   90.00
_cell.angle_beta   90.00
_cell.angle_gamma   90.00
#
_symmetry.space_group_name_H-M   'P 1'
#
loop_
_entity.id
_entity.type
_entity.pdbx_description
1 polymer ?
#
loop_
_entity_poly.entity_id
_entity_poly.type
_entity_poly.pdbx_seq_one_letter_code
_entity_poly.pdbx_strand_id
1 'polypeptide(L)'
;MNDHDHHSHESHDLAKPKWTDWLPLMVVIGFIITNTVTVASLTEFTLYNILTYSMGFFFLYFAMFKMINLPGFADGYHEYDIIAMRYKGWGYAYPFIELALGVLYLATINNTWLHIFTIILTAVNCTGILIKLAKKEKFYCACLGTVLKVPLTKVSLVEYAAMGVMAVAMIFM
;
A
#
# COMPACT_ATOMS: atom_id res chain seq x y z
N MET A 1 25.22 -49.43 -0.68
CA MET A 1 24.26 -49.08 0.39
C MET A 1 23.83 -47.66 0.07
N ASN A 2 22.72 -47.55 -0.67
CA ASN A 2 22.05 -46.30 -0.98
C ASN A 2 21.39 -45.82 0.32
N ASP A 3 21.37 -44.51 0.58
CA ASP A 3 20.11 -43.81 0.83
C ASP A 3 20.35 -42.31 0.80
N HIS A 4 19.84 -41.73 -0.28
CA HIS A 4 19.65 -40.30 -0.47
C HIS A 4 18.40 -39.89 0.33
N ASP A 5 18.57 -39.07 1.36
CA ASP A 5 17.46 -38.41 2.05
C ASP A 5 16.81 -37.40 1.10
N HIS A 6 15.77 -37.87 0.42
CA HIS A 6 14.79 -37.03 -0.28
C HIS A 6 14.01 -36.22 0.76
N HIS A 7 14.47 -35.00 1.07
CA HIS A 7 13.59 -33.95 1.55
C HIS A 7 12.58 -33.63 0.44
N SER A 8 11.41 -34.26 0.55
CA SER A 8 10.21 -33.92 -0.20
C SER A 8 9.85 -32.46 0.08
N HIS A 9 10.21 -31.58 -0.85
CA HIS A 9 9.57 -30.27 -0.97
C HIS A 9 8.10 -30.52 -1.27
N GLU A 10 7.28 -30.51 -0.22
CA GLU A 10 5.83 -30.45 -0.30
C GLU A 10 5.49 -29.19 -1.10
N SER A 11 5.22 -29.37 -2.39
CA SER A 11 4.69 -28.34 -3.27
C SER A 11 3.30 -28.02 -2.77
N HIS A 12 3.21 -27.03 -1.88
CA HIS A 12 1.98 -26.41 -1.44
C HIS A 12 1.16 -26.04 -2.69
N ASP A 13 0.13 -26.85 -2.94
CA ASP A 13 -0.75 -26.72 -4.08
C ASP A 13 -1.42 -25.33 -4.01
N LEU A 14 -1.17 -24.50 -5.03
CA LEU A 14 -1.59 -23.11 -5.09
C LEU A 14 -3.11 -23.03 -5.28
N ALA A 15 -3.85 -23.05 -4.18
CA ALA A 15 -5.28 -22.78 -4.18
C ALA A 15 -5.56 -21.44 -4.88
N LYS A 16 -6.39 -21.47 -5.94
CA LYS A 16 -6.82 -20.27 -6.66
C LYS A 16 -7.40 -19.25 -5.67
N PRO A 17 -7.05 -17.96 -5.76
CA PRO A 17 -7.58 -16.94 -4.85
C PRO A 17 -9.10 -16.95 -4.93
N LYS A 18 -9.75 -17.08 -3.78
CA LYS A 18 -11.21 -17.08 -3.67
C LYS A 18 -11.67 -15.62 -3.62
N TRP A 19 -12.91 -15.37 -4.02
CA TRP A 19 -13.53 -14.04 -3.95
C TRP A 19 -13.49 -13.43 -2.54
N THR A 20 -13.53 -14.27 -1.51
CA THR A 20 -13.41 -13.89 -0.10
C THR A 20 -12.07 -13.24 0.25
N ASP A 21 -11.00 -13.52 -0.52
CA ASP A 21 -9.69 -12.93 -0.27
C ASP A 21 -9.66 -11.45 -0.68
N TRP A 22 -10.56 -10.99 -1.55
CA TRP A 22 -10.66 -9.58 -1.96
C TRP A 22 -11.58 -8.76 -1.06
N LEU A 23 -12.31 -9.41 -0.17
CA LEU A 23 -13.30 -8.78 0.71
C LEU A 23 -12.69 -7.69 1.59
N PRO A 24 -11.56 -7.90 2.29
CA PRO A 24 -11.01 -6.86 3.16
C PRO A 24 -10.62 -5.60 2.38
N LEU A 25 -10.08 -5.75 1.17
CA LEU A 25 -9.74 -4.63 0.31
C LEU A 25 -10.98 -3.83 -0.13
N MET A 26 -12.01 -4.53 -0.60
CA MET A 26 -13.26 -3.87 -1.02
C MET A 26 -13.91 -3.11 0.14
N VAL A 27 -13.88 -3.69 1.34
CA VAL A 27 -14.36 -3.03 2.55
C VAL A 27 -13.60 -1.73 2.80
N VAL A 28 -12.27 -1.76 2.73
CA VAL A 28 -11.42 -0.56 2.93
C VAL A 28 -11.70 0.52 1.90
N ILE A 29 -11.77 0.16 0.61
CA ILE A 29 -12.10 1.10 -0.47
C ILE A 29 -13.50 1.68 -0.25
N GLY A 30 -14.47 0.85 0.15
CA GLY A 30 -15.81 1.29 0.52
C GLY A 30 -15.78 2.32 1.64
N PHE A 31 -15.04 2.07 2.73
CA PHE A 31 -14.85 3.02 3.81
C PHE A 31 -14.19 4.32 3.35
N ILE A 32 -13.16 4.26 2.50
CA ILE A 32 -12.53 5.47 1.95
C ILE A 32 -13.55 6.31 1.19
N ILE A 33 -14.30 5.70 0.27
CA ILE A 33 -15.31 6.41 -0.53
C ILE A 33 -16.40 6.99 0.37
N THR A 34 -16.94 6.21 1.31
CA THR A 34 -17.99 6.68 2.23
C THR A 34 -17.49 7.85 3.08
N ASN A 35 -16.31 7.75 3.69
CA ASN A 35 -15.77 8.84 4.51
C ASN A 35 -15.48 10.09 3.68
N THR A 36 -14.88 9.96 2.49
CA THR A 36 -14.66 11.09 1.58
C THR A 36 -15.97 11.78 1.24
N VAL A 37 -17.00 11.01 0.83
CA VAL A 37 -18.29 11.58 0.45
C VAL A 37 -18.94 12.26 1.65
N THR A 38 -18.94 11.63 2.83
CA THR A 38 -19.47 12.24 4.06
C THR A 38 -18.78 13.55 4.39
N VAL A 39 -17.45 13.61 4.38
CA VAL A 39 -16.71 14.85 4.69
C VAL A 39 -16.93 15.91 3.60
N ALA A 40 -16.94 15.53 2.33
CA ALA A 40 -17.22 16.44 1.21
C ALA A 40 -18.65 16.99 1.26
N SER A 41 -19.62 16.23 1.76
CA SER A 41 -21.00 16.71 1.98
C SER A 41 -21.12 17.67 3.16
N LEU A 42 -20.23 17.60 4.15
CA LEU A 42 -20.22 18.51 5.31
C LEU A 42 -19.41 19.79 5.08
N THR A 43 -18.49 19.76 4.12
CA THR A 43 -17.63 20.88 3.77
C THR A 43 -18.10 21.46 2.42
N GLU A 44 -17.35 21.22 1.36
CA GLU A 44 -17.72 21.58 0.00
C GLU A 44 -17.44 20.41 -0.95
N PHE A 45 -18.40 20.13 -1.83
CA PHE A 45 -18.32 19.07 -2.82
C PHE A 45 -17.52 19.52 -4.06
N THR A 46 -16.25 19.86 -3.84
CA THR A 46 -15.31 20.20 -4.92
C THR A 46 -14.43 19.00 -5.27
N LEU A 47 -14.01 18.90 -6.53
CA LEU A 47 -13.09 17.85 -6.95
C LEU A 47 -11.79 17.88 -6.13
N TYR A 48 -11.28 19.09 -5.83
CA TYR A 48 -10.08 19.26 -5.01
C TYR A 48 -10.23 18.68 -3.60
N ASN A 49 -11.35 18.93 -2.92
CA ASN A 49 -11.63 18.38 -1.59
C ASN A 49 -11.82 16.86 -1.64
N ILE A 50 -12.53 16.35 -2.65
CA ILE A 50 -12.71 14.91 -2.85
C ILE A 50 -11.36 14.21 -3.01
N LEU A 51 -10.44 14.78 -3.81
CA LEU A 51 -9.09 14.26 -3.99
C LEU A 51 -8.29 14.34 -2.68
N THR A 52 -8.32 15.48 -1.99
CA THR A 52 -7.65 15.69 -0.69
C THR A 52 -8.05 14.65 0.34
N TYR A 53 -9.35 14.52 0.62
CA TYR A 53 -9.85 13.63 1.66
C TYR A 53 -9.68 12.17 1.27
N SER A 54 -9.89 11.82 0.00
CA SER A 54 -9.62 10.46 -0.48
C SER A 54 -8.17 10.07 -0.25
N MET A 55 -7.24 10.93 -0.62
CA MET A 55 -5.81 10.70 -0.46
C MET A 55 -5.42 10.57 1.02
N GLY A 56 -5.98 11.43 1.88
CA GLY A 56 -5.81 11.35 3.33
C GLY A 56 -6.30 10.03 3.94
N PHE A 57 -7.53 9.61 3.59
CA PHE A 57 -8.08 8.33 4.06
C PHE A 57 -7.33 7.13 3.49
N PHE A 58 -6.89 7.18 2.23
CA PHE A 58 -6.02 6.15 1.65
C PHE A 58 -4.76 5.96 2.50
N PHE A 59 -3.99 7.02 2.75
CA PHE A 59 -2.80 6.89 3.58
C PHE A 59 -3.10 6.43 5.01
N LEU A 60 -4.16 6.94 5.62
CA LEU A 60 -4.55 6.60 6.99
C LEU A 60 -4.87 5.10 7.15
N TYR A 61 -5.78 4.56 6.32
CA TYR A 61 -6.19 3.16 6.43
C TYR A 61 -5.07 2.20 6.05
N PHE A 62 -4.31 2.52 5.00
CA PHE A 62 -3.20 1.66 4.58
C PHE A 62 -2.03 1.69 5.57
N ALA A 63 -1.75 2.81 6.21
CA ALA A 63 -0.78 2.88 7.32
C ALA A 63 -1.26 2.05 8.50
N MET A 64 -2.55 2.12 8.85
CA MET A 64 -3.14 1.34 9.93
C MET A 64 -2.93 -0.17 9.74
N PHE A 65 -3.22 -0.71 8.55
CA PHE A 65 -3.00 -2.15 8.29
C PHE A 65 -1.54 -2.57 8.40
N LYS A 66 -0.62 -1.70 7.97
CA LYS A 66 0.82 -1.94 8.12
C LYS A 66 1.26 -1.92 9.58
N MET A 67 0.68 -1.05 10.40
CA MET A 67 0.98 -0.95 11.84
C MET A 67 0.43 -2.12 12.66
N ILE A 68 -0.70 -2.73 12.27
CA ILE A 68 -1.28 -3.89 12.98
C ILE A 68 -0.27 -5.05 13.08
N ASN A 69 0.51 -5.27 12.03
CA ASN A 69 1.60 -6.24 12.04
C ASN A 69 2.88 -5.60 11.50
N LEU A 70 3.41 -4.63 12.25
CA LEU A 70 4.59 -3.86 11.86
C LEU A 70 5.85 -4.72 11.60
N PRO A 71 6.20 -5.73 12.44
CA PRO A 71 7.36 -6.58 12.17
C PRO A 71 7.18 -7.42 10.90
N GLY A 72 6.01 -8.05 10.74
CA GLY A 72 5.70 -8.79 9.52
C GLY A 72 5.67 -7.88 8.29
N PHE A 73 5.23 -6.62 8.45
CA PHE A 73 5.35 -5.57 7.44
C PHE A 73 6.79 -5.30 7.05
N ALA A 74 7.63 -4.95 8.00
CA ALA A 74 9.01 -4.60 7.74
C ALA A 74 9.79 -5.76 7.10
N ASP A 75 9.56 -7.00 7.54
CA ASP A 75 10.18 -8.19 6.97
C ASP A 75 9.75 -8.42 5.52
N GLY A 76 8.44 -8.29 5.23
CA GLY A 76 7.93 -8.37 3.87
C GLY A 76 8.41 -7.23 2.97
N TYR A 77 8.38 -6.00 3.49
CA TYR A 77 8.79 -4.77 2.80
C TYR A 77 10.27 -4.80 2.41
N HIS A 78 11.11 -5.43 3.23
CA HIS A 78 12.53 -5.65 2.94
C HIS A 78 12.77 -6.46 1.65
N GLU A 79 11.88 -7.38 1.31
CA GLU A 79 12.05 -8.26 0.13
C GLU A 79 11.77 -7.56 -1.22
N TYR A 80 11.15 -6.37 -1.21
CA TYR A 80 10.76 -5.69 -2.44
C TYR A 80 11.12 -4.20 -2.53
N ASP A 81 11.19 -3.46 -1.43
CA ASP A 81 11.53 -2.04 -1.49
C ASP A 81 13.05 -1.83 -1.57
N ILE A 82 13.50 -1.01 -2.53
CA ILE A 82 14.93 -0.78 -2.82
C ILE A 82 15.65 -0.18 -1.62
N ILE A 83 14.97 0.68 -0.86
CA ILE A 83 15.53 1.35 0.32
C ILE A 83 15.51 0.39 1.50
N ALA A 84 14.41 -0.32 1.70
CA ALA A 84 14.29 -1.31 2.77
C ALA A 84 15.33 -2.42 2.63
N MET A 85 15.62 -2.89 1.41
CA MET A 85 16.70 -3.86 1.13
C MET A 85 18.06 -3.43 1.69
N ARG A 86 18.34 -2.11 1.69
CA ARG A 86 19.59 -1.56 2.20
C ARG A 86 19.53 -1.18 3.68
N TYR A 87 18.35 -0.79 4.19
CA TYR A 87 18.15 -0.38 5.57
C TYR A 87 16.83 -0.94 6.13
N LYS A 88 16.91 -1.99 6.96
CA LYS A 88 15.73 -2.63 7.58
C LYS A 88 14.89 -1.66 8.42
N GLY A 89 15.50 -0.65 9.03
CA GLY A 89 14.79 0.37 9.79
C GLY A 89 13.81 1.21 8.94
N TRP A 90 14.00 1.26 7.61
CA TRP A 90 13.09 1.94 6.71
C TRP A 90 11.70 1.30 6.68
N GLY A 91 11.63 -0.04 6.71
CA GLY A 91 10.35 -0.76 6.76
C GLY A 91 9.53 -0.47 8.02
N TYR A 92 10.20 -0.14 9.13
CA TYR A 92 9.53 0.29 10.36
C TYR A 92 9.11 1.76 10.31
N ALA A 93 9.89 2.64 9.68
CA ALA A 93 9.58 4.06 9.58
C ALA A 93 8.47 4.37 8.57
N TYR A 94 8.39 3.60 7.48
CA TYR A 94 7.52 3.88 6.35
C TYR A 94 6.02 4.01 6.71
N PRO A 95 5.41 3.11 7.54
CA PRO A 95 4.01 3.26 7.94
C PRO A 95 3.73 4.55 8.70
N PHE A 96 4.70 5.07 9.46
CA PHE A 96 4.56 6.35 10.16
C PHE A 96 4.64 7.54 9.21
N ILE A 97 5.44 7.45 8.15
CA ILE A 97 5.50 8.47 7.09
C ILE A 97 4.15 8.54 6.37
N GLU A 98 3.58 7.39 6.01
CA GLU A 98 2.24 7.33 5.41
C GLU A 98 1.18 7.89 6.38
N LEU A 99 1.21 7.51 7.66
CA LEU A 99 0.29 8.06 8.66
C LEU A 99 0.40 9.59 8.74
N ALA A 100 1.62 10.12 8.79
CA ALA A 100 1.85 11.57 8.82
C ALA A 100 1.29 12.26 7.58
N LEU A 101 1.51 11.69 6.39
CA LEU A 101 0.92 12.22 5.15
C LEU A 101 -0.61 12.19 5.18
N GLY A 102 -1.20 11.07 5.62
CA GLY A 102 -2.65 10.94 5.74
C GLY A 102 -3.25 12.00 6.67
N VAL A 103 -2.64 12.20 7.83
CA VAL A 103 -3.06 13.24 8.78
C VAL A 103 -2.92 14.63 8.19
N LEU A 104 -1.81 14.95 7.50
CA LEU A 104 -1.62 16.27 6.89
C LEU A 104 -2.64 16.56 5.79
N TYR A 105 -2.97 15.56 4.96
CA TYR A 105 -4.02 15.68 3.95
C TYR A 105 -5.41 15.88 4.58
N LEU A 106 -5.75 15.10 5.62
CA LEU A 106 -7.04 15.25 6.33
C LEU A 106 -7.14 16.56 7.11
N ALA A 107 -6.01 17.08 7.60
CA ALA A 107 -5.93 18.40 8.21
C ALA A 107 -6.01 19.55 7.19
N THR A 108 -6.18 19.25 5.89
CA THR A 108 -6.23 20.21 4.78
C THR A 108 -4.98 21.10 4.68
N ILE A 109 -3.83 20.62 5.17
CA ILE A 109 -2.55 21.30 5.06
C ILE A 109 -1.96 21.01 3.67
N ASN A 110 -2.66 21.47 2.63
CA ASN A 110 -2.35 21.18 1.24
C ASN A 110 -1.30 22.16 0.70
N ASN A 111 -0.05 21.91 1.06
CA ASN A 111 1.09 22.66 0.54
C ASN A 111 1.64 21.96 -0.72
N THR A 112 2.11 22.72 -1.72
CA THR A 112 2.76 22.19 -2.92
C THR A 112 3.90 21.23 -2.57
N TRP A 113 4.67 21.53 -1.51
CA TRP A 113 5.74 20.66 -1.00
C TRP A 113 5.25 19.28 -0.58
N LEU A 114 4.04 19.20 -0.01
CA LEU A 114 3.45 17.96 0.44
C LEU A 114 3.10 17.07 -0.76
N HIS A 115 2.46 17.64 -1.79
CA HIS A 115 2.17 16.91 -3.03
C HIS A 115 3.45 16.42 -3.73
N ILE A 116 4.49 17.25 -3.80
CA ILE A 116 5.79 16.86 -4.36
C ILE A 116 6.38 15.68 -3.59
N PHE A 117 6.40 15.76 -2.25
CA PHE A 117 6.90 14.67 -1.43
C PHE A 117 6.10 13.38 -1.65
N THR A 118 4.77 13.47 -1.73
CA THR A 118 3.94 12.29 -1.98
C THR A 118 4.17 11.70 -3.37
N ILE A 119 4.38 12.52 -4.40
CA ILE A 119 4.75 12.03 -5.74
C ILE A 119 6.06 11.27 -5.69
N ILE A 120 7.08 11.83 -5.03
CA ILE A 120 8.38 11.16 -4.87
C ILE A 120 8.21 9.82 -4.14
N LEU A 121 7.49 9.83 -3.01
CA LEU A 121 7.28 8.62 -2.20
C LEU A 121 6.53 7.53 -2.99
N THR A 122 5.44 7.89 -3.66
CA THR A 122 4.64 6.94 -4.46
C THR A 122 5.40 6.45 -5.69
N ALA A 123 6.22 7.28 -6.34
CA ALA A 123 7.07 6.91 -7.47
C ALA A 123 8.17 5.89 -7.08
N VAL A 124 8.80 6.07 -5.91
CA VAL A 124 9.79 5.12 -5.38
C VAL A 124 9.14 3.76 -5.13
N ASN A 125 8.00 3.73 -4.44
CA ASN A 125 7.25 2.50 -4.18
C ASN A 125 6.78 1.81 -5.47
N CYS A 126 6.27 2.59 -6.43
CA CYS A 126 5.83 2.10 -7.73
C CYS A 126 7.00 1.45 -8.50
N THR A 127 8.17 2.10 -8.51
CA THR A 127 9.38 1.58 -9.16
C THR A 127 9.86 0.27 -8.53
N GLY A 128 9.86 0.17 -7.19
CA GLY A 128 10.21 -1.07 -6.47
C GLY A 128 9.31 -2.25 -6.87
N ILE A 129 8.00 -2.01 -6.97
CA ILE A 129 7.02 -3.01 -7.39
C ILE A 129 7.21 -3.38 -8.88
N LEU A 130 7.43 -2.40 -9.76
CA LEU A 130 7.63 -2.64 -11.20
C LEU A 130 8.87 -3.49 -11.49
N ILE A 131 9.99 -3.20 -10.81
CA ILE A 131 11.24 -3.99 -10.95
C ILE A 131 11.00 -5.45 -10.57
N LYS A 132 10.25 -5.70 -9.49
CA LYS A 132 9.95 -7.05 -9.02
C LYS A 132 8.93 -7.78 -9.88
N LEU A 133 7.92 -7.07 -10.39
CA LEU A 133 6.98 -7.61 -11.38
C LEU A 133 7.70 -8.03 -12.67
N ALA A 134 8.68 -7.24 -13.12
CA ALA A 134 9.53 -7.57 -14.26
C ALA A 134 10.42 -8.81 -14.00
N LYS A 135 10.84 -9.05 -12.75
CA LYS A 135 11.61 -10.23 -12.34
C LYS A 135 10.79 -11.52 -12.19
N LYS A 136 9.45 -11.46 -12.29
CA LYS A 136 8.51 -12.60 -12.09
C LYS A 136 8.71 -13.36 -10.77
N GLU A 137 9.38 -12.77 -9.79
CA GLU A 137 9.59 -13.39 -8.49
C GLU A 137 8.28 -13.32 -7.68
N LYS A 138 7.74 -14.50 -7.31
CA LYS A 138 6.53 -14.60 -6.48
C LYS A 138 6.94 -14.46 -5.01
N PHE A 139 6.79 -13.27 -4.44
CA PHE A 139 6.95 -13.06 -3.00
C PHE A 139 5.59 -13.12 -2.31
N TYR A 140 5.50 -13.93 -1.26
CA TYR A 140 4.41 -13.88 -0.30
C TYR A 140 4.87 -13.03 0.89
N CYS A 141 4.07 -12.02 1.24
CA CYS A 141 4.39 -11.05 2.27
C CYS A 141 3.99 -11.57 3.66
N ALA A 142 4.92 -11.54 4.62
CA ALA A 142 4.72 -11.97 6.01
C ALA A 142 3.80 -11.05 6.84
N CYS A 143 3.41 -9.89 6.31
CA CYS A 143 2.67 -8.83 7.02
C CYS A 143 1.20 -9.19 7.26
N LEU A 144 0.60 -9.98 6.38
CA LEU A 144 -0.84 -10.23 6.36
C LEU A 144 -1.18 -11.70 6.06
N GLY A 145 -0.27 -12.61 6.43
CA GLY A 145 -0.25 -14.03 6.06
C GLY A 145 -1.49 -14.87 6.47
N THR A 146 -2.43 -14.32 7.22
CA THR A 146 -3.68 -15.01 7.60
C THR A 146 -4.96 -14.33 7.12
N VAL A 147 -4.92 -13.10 6.61
CA VAL A 147 -6.15 -12.32 6.32
C VAL A 147 -6.31 -11.95 4.84
N LEU A 148 -5.23 -11.81 4.05
CA LEU A 148 -5.31 -11.51 2.62
C LEU A 148 -4.44 -12.47 1.80
N LYS A 149 -5.03 -13.54 1.26
CA LYS A 149 -4.38 -14.49 0.32
C LYS A 149 -4.34 -13.96 -1.14
N VAL A 150 -4.18 -12.66 -1.32
CA VAL A 150 -4.20 -12.01 -2.64
C VAL A 150 -2.80 -11.53 -2.99
N PRO A 151 -2.33 -11.66 -4.25
CA PRO A 151 -1.09 -11.02 -4.70
C PRO A 151 -1.27 -9.49 -4.67
N LEU A 152 -0.95 -8.89 -3.51
CA LEU A 152 -1.01 -7.44 -3.25
C LEU A 152 -0.24 -6.63 -4.30
N THR A 153 0.74 -7.22 -4.98
CA THR A 153 1.60 -6.59 -5.99
C THR A 153 0.83 -5.84 -7.08
N LYS A 154 -0.25 -6.43 -7.63
CA LYS A 154 -1.00 -5.79 -8.73
C LYS A 154 -1.94 -4.69 -8.23
N VAL A 155 -2.54 -4.91 -7.06
CA VAL A 155 -3.49 -3.98 -6.46
C VAL A 155 -2.75 -2.74 -5.95
N SER A 156 -1.68 -2.94 -5.19
CA SER A 156 -0.88 -1.84 -4.65
C SER A 156 -0.21 -1.01 -5.74
N LEU A 157 0.12 -1.60 -6.90
CA LEU A 157 0.58 -0.83 -8.05
C LEU A 157 -0.50 0.15 -8.54
N VAL A 158 -1.76 -0.32 -8.67
CA VAL A 158 -2.89 0.53 -9.07
C VAL A 158 -3.17 1.60 -8.02
N GLU A 159 -3.08 1.26 -6.73
CA GLU A 159 -3.28 2.20 -5.62
C GLU A 159 -2.21 3.31 -5.61
N TYR A 160 -0.93 2.96 -5.67
CA TYR A 160 0.16 3.95 -5.72
C TYR A 160 0.11 4.81 -6.98
N ALA A 161 -0.23 4.22 -8.13
CA ALA A 161 -0.43 4.97 -9.37
C ALA A 161 -1.60 5.95 -9.25
N ALA A 162 -2.73 5.51 -8.70
CA ALA A 162 -3.89 6.38 -8.47
C ALA A 162 -3.52 7.55 -7.54
N MET A 163 -2.85 7.29 -6.41
CA MET A 163 -2.38 8.33 -5.49
C MET A 163 -1.40 9.31 -6.15
N GLY A 164 -0.48 8.81 -6.98
CA GLY A 164 0.43 9.66 -7.75
C GLY A 164 -0.30 10.57 -8.75
N VAL A 165 -1.28 10.03 -9.49
CA VAL A 165 -2.11 10.82 -10.43
C VAL A 165 -2.92 11.88 -9.69
N MET A 166 -3.54 11.52 -8.56
CA MET A 166 -4.28 12.47 -7.72
C MET A 166 -3.36 13.60 -7.22
N ALA A 167 -2.16 13.25 -6.73
CA ALA A 167 -1.18 14.24 -6.27
C ALA A 167 -0.76 15.22 -7.38
N VAL A 168 -0.52 14.71 -8.59
CA VAL A 168 -0.19 15.55 -9.77
C VAL A 168 -1.37 16.45 -10.13
N ALA A 169 -2.59 15.91 -10.19
CA ALA A 169 -3.79 16.71 -10.49
C ALA A 169 -3.96 17.87 -9.50
N MET A 170 -3.73 17.63 -8.21
CA MET A 170 -3.83 18.65 -7.17
C MET A 170 -2.76 19.75 -7.25
N ILE A 171 -1.61 19.51 -7.90
CA ILE A 171 -0.61 20.57 -8.15
C ILE A 171 -1.06 21.52 -9.26
N PHE A 172 -1.84 21.03 -10.22
CA PHE A 172 -2.29 21.81 -11.39
C PHE A 172 -3.66 22.47 -11.22
N MET A 173 -4.39 22.16 -10.14
CA MET A 173 -5.69 22.74 -9.78
C MET A 173 -5.50 23.90 -8.81
#